data_AF-A0A7W9CM75-F1
#
_entry.id   AF-A0A7W9CM75-F1
#
_cell.length_a   1.000
_cell.length_b   1.000
_cell.length_c   1.000
_cell.angle_alpha   90.00
_cell.angle_beta   90.00
_cell.angle_gamma   90.00
#
_symmetry.space_group_name_H-M   'P 1'
#
loop_
_entity.id
_entity.type
_entity.pdbx_description
1 polymer ?
#
loop_
_entity_poly.entity_id
_entity_poly.type
_entity_poly.pdbx_seq_one_letter_code
_entity_poly.pdbx_strand_id
1 'polypeptide(L)'
;MTTSDPVPGSTEPLNCELCQRVSVLQFHTTSTDLVDRAECRRADGDGMWLCSICEEGVHRWMADNPGEGSAQAAVDEMVQRLLNLIDGPPRKYRRQRRTDDTD
;
A
#
# COMPACT_ATOMS: atom_id res chain seq x y z
N MET A 1 -10.00 14.34 14.85
CA MET A 1 -10.23 12.91 15.14
C MET A 1 -8.91 12.38 15.64
N THR A 2 -8.82 12.00 16.90
CA THR A 2 -7.61 11.38 17.48
C THR A 2 -7.44 10.02 16.83
N THR A 3 -6.48 9.88 15.93
CA THR A 3 -5.99 8.58 15.47
C THR A 3 -5.22 7.99 16.64
N SER A 4 -5.87 7.11 17.40
CA SER A 4 -5.17 6.28 18.37
C SER A 4 -4.33 5.30 17.59
N ASP A 5 -3.01 5.45 17.65
CA ASP A 5 -2.11 4.47 17.06
C ASP A 5 -2.42 3.09 17.65
N PRO A 6 -2.66 2.05 16.82
CA PRO A 6 -2.88 0.70 17.30
C PRO A 6 -1.75 0.27 18.23
N VAL A 7 -2.09 -0.34 19.36
CA VAL A 7 -1.07 -0.96 20.22
C VAL A 7 -0.66 -2.30 19.60
N PRO A 8 0.64 -2.61 19.45
CA PRO A 8 1.09 -3.93 18.99
C PRO A 8 0.45 -5.05 19.83
N GLY A 9 -0.26 -5.97 19.17
CA GLY A 9 -0.99 -7.06 19.85
C GLY A 9 -2.42 -6.72 20.29
N SER A 10 -2.93 -5.52 19.99
CA SER A 10 -4.35 -5.20 20.11
C SER A 10 -5.20 -6.13 19.26
N THR A 11 -6.27 -6.66 19.84
CA THR A 11 -7.29 -7.45 19.14
C THR A 11 -8.45 -6.59 18.64
N GLU A 12 -8.41 -5.27 18.86
CA GLU A 12 -9.46 -4.37 18.40
C GLU A 12 -9.35 -4.19 16.88
N PRO A 13 -10.44 -4.41 16.12
CA PRO A 13 -10.42 -4.23 14.69
C PRO A 13 -10.38 -2.73 14.34
N LEU A 14 -9.43 -2.36 13.50
CA LEU A 14 -9.20 -0.99 13.02
C LEU A 14 -9.11 -0.97 11.49
N ASN A 15 -9.12 0.23 10.89
CA ASN A 15 -8.99 0.37 9.44
C ASN A 15 -7.54 0.17 9.03
N CYS A 16 -7.29 -0.74 8.09
CA CYS A 16 -6.00 -0.87 7.42
C CYS A 16 -5.61 0.46 6.76
N GLU A 17 -4.42 0.97 7.04
CA GLU A 17 -3.98 2.27 6.51
C GLU A 17 -3.80 2.26 4.99
N LEU A 18 -3.56 1.09 4.40
CA LEU A 18 -3.36 0.93 2.95
C LEU A 18 -4.68 0.70 2.19
N CYS A 19 -5.50 -0.29 2.60
CA CYS A 19 -6.71 -0.67 1.86
C CYS A 19 -8.02 -0.28 2.52
N GLN A 20 -7.97 0.37 3.69
CA GLN A 20 -9.13 0.85 4.47
C GLN A 20 -10.13 -0.23 4.93
N ARG A 21 -9.82 -1.51 4.76
CA ARG A 21 -10.61 -2.61 5.29
C ARG A 21 -10.45 -2.70 6.82
N VAL A 22 -11.57 -2.87 7.53
CA VAL A 22 -11.61 -3.15 8.97
C VAL A 22 -11.02 -4.54 9.24
N SER A 23 -9.98 -4.63 10.06
CA SER A 23 -9.27 -5.86 10.40
C SER A 23 -8.48 -5.72 11.71
N VAL A 24 -8.04 -6.84 12.29
CA VAL A 24 -6.89 -6.81 13.20
C VAL A 24 -5.65 -6.46 12.37
N LEU A 25 -4.88 -5.48 12.82
CA LEU A 25 -3.76 -4.92 12.07
C LEU A 25 -2.43 -5.52 12.53
N GLN A 26 -1.44 -5.50 11.65
CA GLN A 26 -0.05 -5.85 11.89
C GLN A 26 0.78 -4.62 11.52
N PHE A 27 1.79 -4.33 12.34
CA PHE A 27 2.74 -3.26 12.02
C PHE A 27 3.68 -3.72 10.91
N HIS A 28 3.94 -2.85 9.93
CA HIS A 28 4.97 -3.00 8.93
C HIS A 28 5.88 -1.77 8.99
N THR A 29 7.15 -1.96 9.32
CA THR A 29 8.12 -0.86 9.31
C THR A 29 8.49 -0.46 7.89
N THR A 30 8.58 0.84 7.64
CA THR A 30 9.17 1.41 6.42
C THR A 30 10.60 1.91 6.65
N SER A 31 11.09 1.85 7.89
CA SER A 31 12.43 2.29 8.29
C SER A 31 13.52 1.27 8.03
N THR A 32 13.16 -0.01 7.86
CA THR A 32 14.13 -1.10 7.61
C THR A 32 13.59 -2.09 6.58
N ASP A 33 14.49 -2.66 5.78
CA ASP A 33 14.17 -3.58 4.68
C ASP A 33 14.08 -5.06 5.14
N LEU A 34 13.40 -5.30 6.25
CA LEU A 34 13.28 -6.64 6.84
C LEU A 34 12.24 -7.48 6.09
N VAL A 35 12.71 -8.55 5.44
CA VAL A 35 11.84 -9.49 4.71
C VAL A 35 11.10 -10.43 5.66
N ASP A 36 11.71 -10.82 6.79
CA ASP A 36 11.02 -11.61 7.81
C ASP A 36 9.93 -10.78 8.49
N ARG A 37 8.69 -11.30 8.43
CA ARG A 37 7.51 -10.59 8.93
C ARG A 37 7.52 -10.43 10.45
N ALA A 38 8.03 -11.43 11.17
CA ALA A 38 8.04 -11.38 12.63
C ALA A 38 9.08 -10.37 13.14
N GLU A 39 10.22 -10.27 12.46
CA GLU A 39 11.24 -9.24 12.72
C GLU A 39 10.72 -7.85 12.33
N CYS A 40 10.15 -7.69 11.13
CA CYS A 40 9.58 -6.43 10.64
C CYS A 40 8.53 -5.85 11.60
N ARG A 41 7.61 -6.68 12.11
CA ARG A 41 6.57 -6.25 13.08
C ARG A 41 7.12 -5.74 14.41
N ARG A 42 8.34 -6.12 14.77
CA ARG A 42 8.99 -5.75 16.04
C ARG A 42 10.05 -4.67 15.86
N ALA A 43 10.35 -4.28 14.62
CA ALA A 43 11.31 -3.24 14.35
C ALA A 43 10.77 -1.88 14.80
N ASP A 44 11.63 -1.09 15.43
CA ASP A 44 11.32 0.27 15.82
C ASP A 44 11.38 1.20 14.60
N GLY A 45 10.69 2.33 14.69
CA GLY A 45 10.72 3.41 13.70
C GLY A 45 9.36 3.65 13.05
N ASP A 46 9.39 4.39 11.94
CA ASP A 46 8.21 4.70 11.15
C ASP A 46 7.72 3.45 10.39
N GLY A 47 6.41 3.41 10.16
CA GLY A 47 5.75 2.32 9.50
C GLY A 47 4.25 2.52 9.36
N MET A 48 3.55 1.46 9.00
CA MET A 48 2.12 1.45 8.75
C MET A 48 1.42 0.29 9.44
N TRP A 49 0.15 0.49 9.77
CA TRP A 49 -0.73 -0.53 10.31
C TRP A 49 -1.58 -1.16 9.21
N LEU A 50 -1.22 -2.40 8.86
CA LEU A 50 -1.75 -3.10 7.69
C LEU A 50 -2.60 -4.31 8.10
N CYS A 51 -3.65 -4.62 7.32
CA CYS A 51 -4.30 -5.91 7.44
C CYS A 51 -3.36 -7.03 6.95
N SER A 52 -3.62 -8.27 7.35
CA SER A 52 -2.77 -9.43 7.01
C SER A 52 -2.53 -9.62 5.50
N ILE A 53 -3.52 -9.27 4.67
CA ILE A 53 -3.43 -9.36 3.20
C ILE A 53 -2.49 -8.29 2.64
N CYS A 54 -2.60 -7.06 3.12
CA CYS A 54 -1.74 -5.96 2.71
C CYS A 54 -0.29 -6.17 3.14
N GLU A 55 -0.10 -6.59 4.39
CA GLU A 55 1.22 -6.94 4.92
C GLU A 55 1.87 -8.07 4.10
N GLU A 56 1.12 -9.12 3.77
CA GLU A 56 1.61 -10.20 2.92
C GLU A 56 1.97 -9.71 1.51
N GLY A 57 1.14 -8.84 0.91
CA GLY A 57 1.41 -8.26 -0.41
C GLY A 57 2.69 -7.42 -0.45
N VAL A 58 2.92 -6.61 0.59
CA VAL A 58 4.14 -5.82 0.78
C VAL A 58 5.36 -6.72 0.90
N HIS A 59 5.36 -7.67 1.84
CA HIS A 59 6.51 -8.57 2.06
C HIS A 59 6.81 -9.46 0.85
N ARG A 60 5.77 -9.91 0.13
CA ARG A 60 5.96 -10.65 -1.11
C ARG A 60 6.66 -9.81 -2.17
N TRP A 61 6.25 -8.54 -2.32
CA TRP A 61 6.94 -7.64 -3.25
C TRP A 61 8.39 -7.38 -2.85
N MET A 62 8.65 -7.17 -1.55
CA MET A 62 10.02 -7.00 -1.04
C MET A 62 10.89 -8.23 -1.30
N ALA A 63 10.34 -9.44 -1.11
CA ALA A 63 11.05 -10.68 -1.40
C ALA A 63 11.42 -10.82 -2.88
N ASP A 64 10.53 -10.35 -3.78
CA ASP A 64 10.78 -10.33 -5.22
C ASP A 64 11.72 -9.18 -5.64
N ASN A 65 11.82 -8.10 -4.85
CA ASN A 65 12.57 -6.88 -5.15
C ASN A 65 13.43 -6.42 -3.95
N PRO A 66 14.42 -7.21 -3.52
CA PRO A 66 15.23 -6.86 -2.35
C PRO A 66 16.16 -5.68 -2.66
N GLY A 67 16.33 -4.79 -1.69
CA GLY A 67 17.24 -3.65 -1.82
C GLY A 67 16.99 -2.60 -0.74
N GLU A 68 17.90 -1.63 -0.65
CA GLU A 68 17.73 -0.47 0.23
C GLU A 68 16.46 0.31 -0.15
N GLY A 69 15.60 0.58 0.82
CA GLY A 69 14.32 1.26 0.63
C GLY A 69 13.21 0.39 0.02
N SER A 70 13.42 -0.92 -0.13
CA SER A 70 12.41 -1.87 -0.57
C SER A 70 11.13 -1.85 0.27
N ALA A 71 11.20 -1.57 1.57
CA ALA A 71 10.02 -1.49 2.43
C ALA A 71 9.07 -0.36 2.02
N GLN A 72 9.60 0.85 1.84
CA GLN A 72 8.81 1.98 1.35
C GLN A 72 8.36 1.77 -0.10
N ALA A 73 9.26 1.28 -0.97
CA ALA A 73 8.93 1.04 -2.38
C ALA A 73 7.81 -0.01 -2.55
N ALA A 74 7.74 -1.01 -1.67
CA ALA A 74 6.68 -1.99 -1.65
C ALA A 74 5.32 -1.37 -1.32
N VAL A 75 5.28 -0.48 -0.33
CA VAL A 75 4.07 0.28 0.02
C VAL A 75 3.62 1.13 -1.18
N ASP A 76 4.53 1.87 -1.80
CA ASP A 76 4.25 2.73 -2.95
C ASP A 76 3.70 1.91 -4.13
N GLU A 77 4.25 0.73 -4.39
CA GLU A 77 3.73 -0.21 -5.40
C GLU A 77 2.31 -0.67 -5.05
N MET A 78 2.02 -1.00 -3.78
CA MET A 78 0.66 -1.40 -3.40
C MET A 78 -0.34 -0.25 -3.57
N VAL A 79 0.04 0.98 -3.24
CA VAL A 79 -0.77 2.17 -3.49
C VAL A 79 -1.02 2.33 -4.99
N GLN A 80 0.03 2.20 -5.82
CA GLN A 80 -0.10 2.31 -7.27
C GLN A 80 -1.02 1.22 -7.84
N ARG A 81 -0.97 -0.01 -7.32
CA ARG A 81 -1.90 -1.09 -7.72
C ARG A 81 -3.34 -0.75 -7.37
N LEU A 82 -3.60 -0.18 -6.20
CA LEU A 82 -4.93 0.27 -5.80
C LEU A 82 -5.43 1.40 -6.70
N LEU A 83 -4.58 2.39 -7.01
CA LEU A 83 -4.91 3.48 -7.93
C LEU A 83 -5.24 2.96 -9.33
N ASN A 84 -4.46 2.01 -9.85
CA ASN A 84 -4.71 1.38 -11.16
C ASN A 84 -6.08 0.67 -11.22
N LEU A 85 -6.58 0.15 -10.09
CA LEU A 85 -7.93 -0.44 -10.01
C LEU A 85 -9.03 0.62 -10.02
N ILE A 86 -8.77 1.81 -9.46
CA ILE A 86 -9.73 2.92 -9.38
C ILE A 86 -9.82 3.65 -10.73
N ASP A 87 -8.68 4.00 -11.32
CA ASP A 87 -8.61 4.75 -12.57
C ASP A 87 -9.10 3.92 -13.78
N GLY A 88 -9.06 2.59 -13.65
CA GLY A 88 -9.34 1.67 -14.72
C GLY A 88 -8.28 1.72 -15.83
N PRO A 89 -8.46 0.99 -16.93
CA PRO A 89 -7.50 1.02 -18.03
C PRO A 89 -7.39 2.43 -18.63
N PRO A 90 -6.20 2.87 -19.07
CA PRO A 90 -6.00 4.18 -19.67
C PRO A 90 -7.01 4.45 -20.79
N ARG A 91 -7.91 5.42 -20.58
CA ARG A 91 -8.93 5.76 -21.58
C ARG A 91 -8.25 6.43 -22.78
N LYS A 92 -8.21 5.75 -23.93
CA LYS A 92 -7.77 6.34 -25.20
C LYS A 92 -8.81 7.36 -25.65
N TYR A 93 -8.72 8.60 -25.20
CA TYR A 93 -9.47 9.71 -25.78
C TYR A 93 -8.99 9.94 -27.22
N ARG A 94 -9.69 9.34 -28.19
CA ARG A 94 -9.50 9.64 -29.60
C ARG A 94 -10.02 11.06 -29.81
N ARG A 95 -9.11 12.05 -29.92
CA ARG A 95 -9.46 13.40 -30.40
C ARG A 95 -10.17 13.24 -31.75
N GLN A 96 -11.50 13.37 -31.75
CA GLN A 96 -12.23 13.63 -32.98
C GLN A 96 -11.86 15.05 -33.40
N ARG A 97 -10.93 15.14 -34.36
CA ARG A 97 -10.64 16.36 -35.08
C ARG A 97 -11.93 16.72 -35.83
N ARG A 98 -12.72 17.63 -35.27
CA ARG A 98 -13.88 18.23 -35.93
C ARG A 98 -13.34 18.95 -37.16
N THR A 99 -13.51 18.36 -38.34
CA THR A 99 -13.37 19.08 -39.60
C THR A 99 -14.59 19.97 -39.71
N ASP A 100 -14.41 21.26 -39.39
CA ASP A 100 -15.32 22.30 -39.83
C ASP A 100 -15.11 22.43 -41.35
N ASP A 101 -15.89 21.68 -42.12
CA ASP A 101 -16.14 22.02 -43.52
C ASP A 101 -17.19 23.12 -43.53
N THR A 102 -16.75 24.36 -43.74
CA THR A 102 -17.62 25.48 -44.11
C THR A 102 -17.18 25.92 -45.50
N ASP A 103 -17.93 25.47 -46.50
CA ASP A 103 -18.00 26.08 -47.85
C ASP A 103 -19.07 27.19 -47.83
#